data_AF-A0A0C3S8R5-F1
#
_entry.id   AF-A0A0C3S8R5-F1
#
_cell.length_a   1.000
_cell.length_b   1.000
_cell.length_c   1.000
_cell.angle_alpha   90.00
_cell.angle_beta   90.00
_cell.angle_gamma   90.00
#
_symmetry.space_group_name_H-M   'P 1'
#
loop_
_entity.id
_entity.type
_entity.pdbx_description
1 polymer ?
#
loop_
_entity_poly.entity_id
_entity_poly.type
_entity_poly.pdbx_seq_one_letter_code
_entity_poly.pdbx_strand_id
1 'polypeptide(L)'
;MTLLTSVVGFSIFGLAARFGQLGIQKRNLFDNLGGHAISMGAFGFAGYWAYKWDIRAGELLAEKRAEIAARRGVKPDELLAEA
;
A
#
# COMPACT_ATOMS: atom_id res chain seq x y z
N MET A 1 12.16 -2.84 -4.10
CA MET A 1 12.14 -3.25 -2.67
C MET A 1 10.88 -2.78 -1.93
N THR A 2 9.90 -2.15 -2.59
CA THR A 2 8.65 -1.67 -1.96
C THR A 2 7.57 -2.75 -1.86
N LEU A 3 7.45 -3.64 -2.86
CA LEU A 3 6.42 -4.68 -2.87
C LEU A 3 6.42 -5.58 -1.63
N LEU A 4 7.58 -6.16 -1.28
CA LEU A 4 7.68 -7.07 -0.14
C LEU A 4 7.30 -6.34 1.16
N THR A 5 7.82 -5.14 1.36
CA THR A 5 7.51 -4.31 2.53
C THR A 5 6.03 -3.95 2.60
N SER A 6 5.39 -3.61 1.48
CA SER A 6 3.95 -3.35 1.43
C SER A 6 3.13 -4.60 1.81
N VAL A 7 3.43 -5.76 1.22
CA VAL A 7 2.69 -6.99 1.51
C VAL A 7 2.90 -7.42 2.97
N VAL A 8 4.14 -7.44 3.46
CA VAL A 8 4.47 -7.83 4.83
C VAL A 8 3.90 -6.84 5.84
N GLY A 9 4.06 -5.53 5.61
CA GLY A 9 3.55 -4.48 6.49
C GLY A 9 2.03 -4.56 6.64
N PHE A 10 1.30 -4.73 5.54
CA PHE A 10 -0.14 -4.92 5.60
C PHE A 10 -0.53 -6.27 6.22
N SER A 11 0.24 -7.35 5.98
CA SER A 11 -0.03 -8.65 6.61
C SER A 11 0.08 -8.57 8.14
N ILE A 12 1.11 -7.87 8.65
CA ILE A 12 1.28 -7.59 10.08
C ILE A 12 0.12 -6.73 10.60
N PHE A 13 -0.30 -5.72 9.83
CA PHE A 13 -1.49 -4.94 10.19
C PHE A 13 -2.74 -5.81 10.30
N GLY A 14 -2.97 -6.74 9.38
CA GLY A 14 -4.07 -7.70 9.46
C GLY A 14 -3.99 -8.58 10.71
N LEU A 15 -2.79 -9.08 11.05
CA LEU A 15 -2.58 -9.83 12.29
C LEU A 15 -2.96 -8.99 13.53
N ALA A 16 -2.50 -7.74 13.59
CA ALA A 16 -2.82 -6.82 14.67
C ALA A 16 -4.33 -6.52 14.74
N ALA A 17 -5.00 -6.34 13.59
CA ALA A 17 -6.44 -6.15 13.53
C ALA A 17 -7.19 -7.37 14.07
N ARG A 18 -6.73 -8.60 13.76
CA ARG A 18 -7.30 -9.84 14.32
C ARG A 18 -7.11 -9.93 15.83
N PHE A 19 -5.93 -9.60 16.36
CA PHE A 19 -5.71 -9.54 17.80
C PHE A 19 -6.56 -8.47 18.48
N GLY A 20 -6.68 -7.28 17.89
CA GLY A 20 -7.57 -6.23 18.39
C GLY A 20 -9.03 -6.68 18.45
N GLN A 21 -9.51 -7.34 17.40
CA GLN A 21 -10.87 -7.90 17.34
C GLN A 21 -11.12 -8.94 18.44
N LEU A 22 -10.18 -9.86 18.68
CA LEU A 22 -10.29 -10.86 19.76
C LEU A 22 -10.22 -10.22 21.15
N GLY A 23 -9.34 -9.23 21.33
CA GLY A 23 -9.21 -8.47 22.58
C GLY A 23 -10.49 -7.73 22.95
N ILE A 24 -11.13 -7.05 21.98
CA ILE A 24 -12.43 -6.38 22.19
C ILE A 24 -13.51 -7.39 22.59
N GLN A 25 -13.51 -8.58 21.98
CA GLN A 25 -14.44 -9.66 22.30
C GLN A 25 -14.11 -10.39 23.62
N LYS A 26 -13.04 -10.00 24.33
CA LYS A 26 -12.51 -10.69 25.53
C LYS A 26 -12.26 -12.18 25.28
N ARG A 27 -11.88 -12.55 24.05
CA ARG A 27 -11.50 -13.91 23.67
C ARG A 27 -9.99 -14.09 23.79
N ASN A 28 -9.55 -15.35 23.86
CA ASN A 28 -8.12 -15.66 23.80
C ASN A 28 -7.54 -15.11 22.47
N LEU A 29 -6.41 -14.41 22.54
CA LEU A 29 -5.77 -13.79 21.38
C LEU A 29 -5.29 -14.82 20.36
N PHE A 30 -4.99 -16.05 20.76
CA PHE A 30 -4.57 -17.12 19.86
C PHE A 30 -5.74 -18.00 19.39
N ASP A 31 -6.97 -17.57 19.66
CA ASP A 31 -8.17 -18.31 19.28
C ASP A 31 -8.37 -18.32 17.76
N ASN A 32 -8.58 -19.51 17.21
CA ASN A 32 -8.70 -19.77 15.78
C ASN A 32 -7.52 -19.21 14.96
N LEU A 33 -6.41 -19.96 14.90
CA LEU A 33 -5.23 -19.62 14.10
C LEU A 33 -5.54 -19.49 12.59
N GLY A 34 -6.54 -20.21 12.08
CA GLY A 34 -7.02 -20.04 10.70
C GLY A 34 -7.53 -18.62 10.44
N GLY A 35 -8.24 -18.02 11.41
CA GLY A 35 -8.69 -16.63 11.34
C GLY A 35 -7.54 -15.62 11.28
N HIS A 36 -6.40 -15.92 11.91
CA HIS A 36 -5.20 -15.08 11.84
C HIS A 36 -4.57 -15.16 10.44
N ALA A 37 -4.40 -16.37 9.90
CA ALA A 37 -3.88 -16.57 8.56
C ALA A 37 -4.75 -15.90 7.48
N ILE A 38 -6.08 -16.02 7.59
CA ILE A 38 -7.02 -15.36 6.68
C ILE A 38 -6.90 -13.83 6.77
N SER A 39 -6.83 -13.28 7.98
CA SER A 39 -6.71 -11.83 8.16
C SER A 39 -5.38 -11.30 7.60
N MET A 40 -4.26 -11.97 7.91
CA MET A 40 -2.96 -11.66 7.34
C MET A 40 -2.97 -11.72 5.81
N GLY A 41 -3.56 -12.77 5.23
CA GLY A 41 -3.67 -12.92 3.78
C GLY A 41 -4.54 -11.84 3.13
N ALA A 42 -5.69 -11.52 3.71
CA ALA A 42 -6.60 -10.50 3.20
C ALA A 42 -5.96 -9.11 3.19
N PHE A 43 -5.33 -8.71 4.31
CA PHE A 43 -4.64 -7.42 4.37
C PHE A 43 -3.36 -7.43 3.52
N GLY A 44 -2.57 -8.51 3.53
CA GLY A 44 -1.41 -8.65 2.65
C GLY A 44 -1.77 -8.50 1.17
N PHE A 45 -2.91 -9.06 0.74
CA PHE A 45 -3.46 -8.88 -0.59
C PHE A 45 -3.85 -7.42 -0.87
N ALA A 46 -4.46 -6.72 0.10
CA ALA A 46 -4.70 -5.28 -0.01
C ALA A 46 -3.39 -4.48 -0.14
N GLY A 47 -2.33 -4.88 0.57
CA GLY A 47 -0.98 -4.30 0.43
C GLY A 47 -0.37 -4.51 -0.96
N TYR A 48 -0.58 -5.68 -1.57
CA TYR A 48 -0.20 -5.93 -2.97
C TYR A 48 -0.94 -4.98 -3.92
N TRP A 49 -2.25 -4.81 -3.73
CA TRP A 49 -3.06 -3.93 -4.56
C TRP A 49 -2.64 -2.45 -4.39
N ALA A 50 -2.37 -2.01 -3.16
CA ALA A 50 -1.84 -0.67 -2.88
C ALA A 50 -0.50 -0.43 -3.59
N TYR A 51 0.39 -1.41 -3.62
CA TYR A 51 1.64 -1.31 -4.39
C TYR A 51 1.41 -1.16 -5.90
N LYS A 52 0.48 -1.94 -6.47
CA LYS A 52 0.13 -1.82 -7.90
C LYS A 52 -0.49 -0.47 -8.21
N TRP A 53 -1.30 0.07 -7.30
CA TRP A 53 -1.87 1.41 -7.42
C TRP A 53 -0.79 2.50 -7.41
N ASP A 54 0.18 2.41 -6.50
CA ASP A 54 1.28 3.38 -6.39
C ASP A 54 2.09 3.49 -7.68
N ILE A 55 2.41 2.35 -8.31
CA ILE A 55 3.04 2.32 -9.65
C ILE A 55 2.19 3.08 -10.66
N ARG A 56 0.89 2.76 -10.73
CA ARG A 56 0.01 3.39 -11.72
C ARG A 56 -0.16 4.88 -11.48
N ALA A 57 -0.23 5.30 -10.22
CA ALA A 57 -0.29 6.70 -9.85
C ALA A 57 0.99 7.43 -10.27
N GLY A 58 2.17 6.83 -10.06
CA GLY A 58 3.46 7.36 -10.51
C GLY A 58 3.54 7.57 -12.02
N GLU A 59 3.08 6.59 -12.82
CA GLU A 59 3.01 6.71 -14.28
C GLU A 59 2.11 7.88 -14.71
N LEU A 60 0.90 7.97 -14.15
CA LEU A 60 -0.06 9.03 -14.48
C LEU A 60 0.48 10.42 -14.11
N LEU A 61 1.17 10.54 -12.97
CA LEU A 61 1.81 11.79 -12.55
C LEU A 61 2.95 12.17 -13.49
N ALA A 62 3.76 11.21 -13.94
CA ALA A 62 4.82 11.46 -14.90
C ALA A 62 4.27 11.94 -16.26
N GLU A 63 3.24 11.26 -16.78
CA GLU A 63 2.53 11.67 -18.01
C GLU A 63 1.99 13.10 -17.90
N LYS A 64 1.32 13.43 -16.77
CA LYS A 64 0.76 14.77 -16.56
C LYS A 64 1.81 15.85 -16.42
N ARG A 65 2.93 15.57 -15.75
CA ARG A 65 4.07 16.50 -15.65
C ARG A 65 4.68 16.77 -17.03
N ALA A 66 4.83 15.75 -17.87
CA ALA A 66 5.31 15.91 -19.24
C ALA A 66 4.35 16.77 -20.08
N GLU A 67 3.03 16.57 -19.95
CA GLU A 67 2.01 17.38 -20.60
C GLU A 67 2.08 18.86 -20.16
N ILE A 68 2.27 19.12 -18.86
CA ILE A 68 2.41 20.48 -18.33
C ILE A 68 3.70 21.14 -18.83
N ALA A 69 4.82 20.42 -18.85
CA ALA A 69 6.09 20.90 -19.39
C ALA A 69 5.97 21.30 -20.87
N ALA A 70 5.37 20.43 -21.70
CA ALA A 70 5.11 20.71 -23.11
C ALA A 70 4.27 21.97 -23.33
N ARG A 71 3.23 22.18 -22.49
CA ARG A 71 2.39 23.39 -22.54
C ARG A 71 3.14 24.66 -22.11
N ARG A 72 4.09 24.54 -21.19
CA ARG A 72 4.84 25.67 -20.62
C ARG A 72 6.15 25.97 -21.37
N GLY A 73 6.56 25.11 -22.31
CA GLY A 73 7.82 25.26 -23.05
C GLY A 73 9.08 25.01 -22.20
N VAL A 74 8.92 24.43 -21.00
CA VAL A 74 10.01 24.04 -20.09
C VAL A 74 10.22 22.54 -20.15
N LYS A 75 11.43 22.10 -19.82
CA LYS A 75 11.74 20.67 -19.85
C LYS A 75 11.07 19.93 -18.68
N PRO A 76 10.57 18.70 -18.87
CA PRO A 76 9.91 17.92 -17.81
C PRO A 76 10.80 17.73 -16.57
N ASP A 77 12.10 17.62 -16.78
CA ASP A 77 13.17 17.47 -15.80
C ASP A 77 13.34 18.70 -14.89
N GLU A 78 13.08 19.91 -15.39
CA GLU A 78 13.12 21.14 -14.58
C GLU A 78 11.96 21.19 -13.58
N LEU A 79 10.78 20.66 -13.95
CA LEU A 79 9.63 20.55 -13.04
C LEU A 79 9.79 19.45 -11.97
N LEU A 80 10.74 18.53 -12.14
CA LEU A 80 11.09 17.51 -11.14
C LEU A 80 12.12 18.03 -10.13
N ALA A 81 12.96 18.99 -10.52
CA ALA A 81 13.96 19.60 -9.64
C ALA A 81 13.35 20.62 -8.66
N GLU A 82 12.20 21.21 -9.00
CA GLU A 82 11.48 22.17 -8.14
C GLU A 82 10.48 21.53 -7.16
N ALA A 83 10.23 20.22 -7.24
CA ALA A 83 9.21 19.50 -6.46
C ALA A 83 9.82 18.64 -5.35
#